data_AF-A0A966LLB7-F1
#
_entry.id   AF-A0A966LLB7-F1
#
_cell.length_a   1.000
_cell.length_b   1.000
_cell.length_c   1.000
_cell.angle_alpha   90.00
_cell.angle_beta   90.00
_cell.angle_gamma   90.00
#
_symmetry.space_group_name_H-M   'P 1'
#
loop_
_entity.id
_entity.type
_entity.pdbx_description
1 polymer ?
#
loop_
_entity_poly.entity_id
_entity_poly.type
_entity_poly.pdbx_seq_one_letter_code
_entity_poly.pdbx_strand_id
1 'polypeptide(L)'
;MKKLPLAKWMKWLGTLAGLGLIVTGFQPWVHVVSKDLWLSGVDTTGASFGRPAYFQFVLLPFFLLFSWVPRIWAKRANLMLCAINLAWAVRNYFMFSTCRGGECPEKQWALYTMLLLSVIMMLSALMPDMKPVQKDNS
;
A
#
# COMPACT_ATOMS: atom_id res chain seq x y z
N MET A 1 -20.42 18.38 -17.60
CA MET A 1 -19.92 17.59 -16.45
C MET A 1 -19.27 16.28 -16.93
N LYS A 2 -18.00 16.29 -17.35
CA LYS A 2 -17.23 15.12 -17.85
C LYS A 2 -16.44 14.41 -16.72
N LYS A 3 -17.05 14.11 -15.57
CA LYS A 3 -16.34 13.52 -14.40
C LYS A 3 -16.35 11.98 -14.32
N LEU A 4 -16.91 11.29 -15.31
CA LEU A 4 -16.99 9.82 -15.28
C LEU A 4 -15.70 9.05 -15.66
N PRO A 5 -14.82 9.49 -16.59
CA PRO A 5 -13.68 8.67 -16.98
C PRO A 5 -12.60 8.63 -15.89
N LEU A 6 -12.32 9.76 -15.23
CA LEU A 6 -11.22 9.90 -14.27
C LEU A 6 -11.36 8.96 -13.06
N ALA A 7 -12.57 8.83 -12.52
CA ALA A 7 -12.81 8.01 -11.34
C ALA A 7 -12.67 6.51 -11.65
N LYS A 8 -13.13 6.07 -12.83
CA LYS A 8 -12.88 4.71 -13.34
C LYS A 8 -11.37 4.45 -13.51
N TRP A 9 -10.62 5.37 -14.10
CA TRP A 9 -9.15 5.25 -14.24
C TRP A 9 -8.45 5.15 -12.89
N MET A 10 -8.87 5.92 -11.89
CA MET A 10 -8.26 5.88 -10.55
C MET A 10 -8.57 4.59 -9.80
N LYS A 11 -9.74 3.98 -9.97
CA LYS A 11 -10.02 2.63 -9.44
C LYS A 11 -9.10 1.57 -10.01
N TRP A 12 -8.89 1.59 -11.33
CA TRP A 12 -7.94 0.68 -11.99
C TRP A 12 -6.52 0.94 -11.52
N LEU A 13 -6.12 2.20 -11.39
CA LEU A 13 -4.81 2.59 -10.87
C LEU A 13 -4.59 2.09 -9.43
N GLY A 14 -5.59 2.24 -8.55
CA GLY A 14 -5.53 1.72 -7.18
C GLY A 14 -5.44 0.20 -7.12
N THR A 15 -6.18 -0.49 -7.99
CA THR A 15 -6.14 -1.96 -8.11
C THR A 15 -4.75 -2.43 -8.57
N LEU A 16 -4.20 -1.80 -9.61
CA LEU A 16 -2.86 -2.08 -10.10
C LEU A 16 -1.79 -1.77 -9.04
N ALA A 17 -1.97 -0.68 -8.28
CA ALA A 17 -1.06 -0.33 -7.20
C ALA A 17 -1.06 -1.38 -6.08
N GLY A 18 -2.23 -1.90 -5.73
CA GLY A 18 -2.37 -2.99 -4.76
C GLY A 18 -1.71 -4.29 -5.23
N LEU A 19 -1.85 -4.66 -6.50
CA LEU A 19 -1.13 -5.81 -7.07
C LEU A 19 0.39 -5.57 -7.12
N GLY A 20 0.82 -4.35 -7.44
CA GLY A 20 2.22 -3.94 -7.38
C GLY A 20 2.83 -4.10 -5.99
N LEU A 21 2.05 -3.85 -4.91
CA LEU A 21 2.52 -4.05 -3.55
C LEU A 21 2.93 -5.51 -3.28
N ILE A 22 2.20 -6.47 -3.84
CA ILE A 22 2.57 -7.90 -3.76
C ILE A 22 3.95 -8.09 -4.36
N VAL A 23 4.14 -7.62 -5.60
CA VAL A 23 5.41 -7.76 -6.32
C VAL A 23 6.55 -7.13 -5.52
N THR A 24 6.36 -5.93 -4.99
CA THR A 24 7.40 -5.26 -4.16
C THR A 24 7.70 -6.01 -2.87
N GLY A 25 6.75 -6.74 -2.29
CA GLY A 25 6.97 -7.52 -1.07
C GLY A 25 7.96 -8.66 -1.24
N PHE A 26 8.00 -9.27 -2.44
CA PHE A 26 8.96 -10.34 -2.78
C PHE A 26 10.33 -9.81 -3.22
N GLN A 27 10.43 -8.52 -3.54
CA GLN A 27 11.69 -7.91 -3.95
C GLN A 27 12.53 -7.51 -2.73
N PRO A 28 13.87 -7.50 -2.86
CA PRO A 28 14.74 -7.04 -1.78
C PRO A 28 14.48 -5.56 -1.53
N TRP A 29 14.14 -5.23 -0.29
CA TRP A 29 13.93 -3.86 0.16
C TRP A 29 15.25 -3.20 0.53
N VAL A 30 16.15 -3.97 1.15
CA VAL A 30 17.42 -3.47 1.63
C VAL A 30 18.48 -4.57 1.58
N HIS A 31 19.71 -4.17 1.27
CA HIS A 31 20.88 -5.05 1.34
C HIS A 31 21.77 -4.64 2.52
N VAL A 32 22.12 -5.59 3.39
CA VAL A 32 23.02 -5.34 4.54
C VAL A 32 24.42 -5.83 4.18
N VAL A 33 25.30 -4.88 3.80
CA VAL A 33 26.64 -5.16 3.25
C VAL A 33 27.53 -5.94 4.24
N SER A 34 27.45 -5.66 5.54
CA SER A 34 28.30 -6.33 6.55
C SER A 34 27.98 -7.80 6.79
N LYS A 35 26.80 -8.27 6.39
CA LYS A 35 26.37 -9.67 6.57
C LYS A 35 26.01 -10.36 5.26
N ASP A 36 26.17 -9.66 4.13
CA ASP A 36 25.69 -10.09 2.80
C ASP A 36 24.24 -10.63 2.83
N LEU A 37 23.36 -9.92 3.55
CA LEU A 37 21.96 -10.31 3.72
C LEU A 37 21.04 -9.44 2.84
N TRP A 38 20.28 -10.11 2.00
CA TRP A 38 19.20 -9.52 1.21
C TRP A 38 17.89 -9.61 1.99
N LEU A 39 17.42 -8.47 2.51
CA LEU A 39 16.17 -8.41 3.27
C LEU A 39 15.05 -7.98 2.34
N SER A 40 14.02 -8.82 2.23
CA SER A 40 12.78 -8.54 1.51
C SER A 40 11.63 -8.32 2.48
N GLY A 41 10.48 -7.90 1.96
CA GLY A 41 9.28 -7.76 2.77
C GLY A 41 8.72 -9.10 3.30
N VAL A 42 9.00 -10.20 2.59
CA VAL A 42 8.50 -11.56 2.93
C VAL A 42 9.52 -12.34 3.75
N ASP A 43 10.80 -12.14 3.46
CA ASP A 43 11.91 -12.85 4.08
C ASP A 43 12.92 -11.85 4.66
N THR A 44 13.03 -11.85 6.00
CA THR A 44 14.03 -11.11 6.75
C THR A 44 14.95 -12.05 7.54
N THR A 45 15.19 -13.26 7.04
CA THR A 45 16.02 -14.27 7.72
C THR A 45 17.37 -13.68 8.10
N GLY A 46 17.75 -13.82 9.39
CA GLY A 46 18.97 -13.21 9.95
C GLY A 46 18.76 -11.84 10.63
N ALA A 47 17.56 -11.26 10.57
CA ALA A 47 17.25 -9.98 11.20
C ALA A 47 15.89 -10.03 11.94
N SER A 48 15.77 -9.40 13.11
CA SER A 48 14.57 -9.44 13.98
C SER A 48 13.43 -8.52 13.49
N PHE A 49 13.22 -8.43 12.17
CA PHE A 49 12.26 -7.54 11.53
C PHE A 49 10.89 -8.19 11.30
N GLY A 50 10.79 -9.52 11.45
CA GLY A 50 9.58 -10.28 11.18
C GLY A 50 9.27 -10.32 9.68
N ARG A 51 8.02 -10.60 9.30
CA ARG A 51 7.63 -10.68 7.88
C ARG A 51 6.67 -9.53 7.50
N PRO A 52 7.18 -8.31 7.27
CA PRO A 52 6.36 -7.09 7.20
C PRO A 52 5.38 -7.02 6.03
N ALA A 53 5.65 -7.70 4.90
CA ALA A 53 4.77 -7.69 3.72
C ALA A 53 3.45 -8.44 3.94
N TYR A 54 3.40 -9.40 4.86
CA TYR A 54 2.19 -10.19 5.11
C TYR A 54 1.02 -9.34 5.57
N PHE A 55 1.27 -8.29 6.35
CA PHE A 55 0.23 -7.37 6.76
C PHE A 55 -0.44 -6.68 5.56
N GLN A 56 0.36 -6.24 4.59
CA GLN A 56 -0.15 -5.64 3.35
C GLN A 56 -0.87 -6.67 2.48
N PHE A 57 -0.40 -7.92 2.45
CA PHE A 57 -1.08 -9.01 1.74
C PHE A 57 -2.44 -9.35 2.32
N VAL A 58 -2.59 -9.25 3.65
CA VAL A 58 -3.89 -9.42 4.32
C VAL A 58 -4.81 -8.24 4.04
N LEU A 59 -4.31 -7.01 4.02
CA LEU A 59 -5.13 -5.82 3.75
C LEU A 59 -5.61 -5.71 2.30
N LEU A 60 -4.83 -6.21 1.35
CA LEU A 60 -5.14 -6.11 -0.09
C LEU A 60 -6.51 -6.71 -0.50
N PRO A 61 -6.90 -7.94 -0.13
CA PRO A 61 -8.20 -8.48 -0.49
C PRO A 61 -9.35 -7.62 0.08
N PHE A 62 -9.22 -7.08 1.29
CA PHE A 62 -10.23 -6.17 1.85
C PHE A 62 -10.32 -4.86 1.06
N PHE A 63 -9.18 -4.30 0.65
CA PHE A 63 -9.13 -3.12 -0.22
C PHE A 63 -9.84 -3.39 -1.56
N LEU A 64 -9.56 -4.53 -2.20
CA LEU A 64 -10.20 -4.90 -3.45
C LEU A 64 -11.71 -5.10 -3.28
N LEU A 65 -12.14 -5.82 -2.24
CA LEU A 65 -13.56 -6.02 -1.95
C LEU A 65 -14.28 -4.67 -1.75
N PHE A 66 -13.75 -3.78 -0.92
CA PHE A 66 -14.40 -2.50 -0.63
C PHE A 66 -14.31 -1.48 -1.77
N SER A 67 -13.31 -1.58 -2.64
CA SER A 67 -13.17 -0.72 -3.82
C SER A 67 -14.24 -1.00 -4.89
N TRP A 68 -14.73 -2.25 -4.97
CA TRP A 68 -15.70 -2.68 -5.98
C TRP A 68 -17.14 -2.70 -5.47
N VAL A 69 -17.37 -2.75 -4.15
CA VAL A 69 -18.72 -2.68 -3.56
C VAL A 69 -19.25 -1.23 -3.62
N PRO A 70 -20.38 -0.96 -4.32
CA PRO A 70 -20.94 0.38 -4.47
C PRO A 70 -21.75 0.82 -3.24
N ARG A 71 -21.20 0.69 -2.03
CA ARG A 71 -21.85 1.13 -0.77
C ARG A 71 -21.03 2.21 -0.07
N ILE A 72 -21.72 3.19 0.54
CA ILE A 72 -21.09 4.32 1.26
C ILE A 72 -20.20 3.84 2.41
N TRP A 73 -20.67 2.86 3.19
CA TRP A 73 -19.87 2.28 4.28
C TRP A 73 -18.60 1.61 3.76
N ALA A 74 -18.69 0.86 2.65
CA ALA A 74 -17.54 0.19 2.05
C ALA A 74 -16.46 1.21 1.64
N LYS A 75 -16.85 2.36 1.07
CA LYS A 75 -15.89 3.42 0.75
C LYS A 75 -15.21 4.03 1.98
N ARG A 76 -15.97 4.29 3.05
CA ARG A 76 -15.40 4.82 4.30
C ARG A 76 -14.43 3.82 4.93
N ALA A 77 -14.80 2.54 4.96
CA ALA A 77 -13.92 1.48 5.41
C ALA A 77 -12.67 1.36 4.53
N ASN A 78 -12.81 1.45 3.19
CA ASN A 78 -11.68 1.39 2.26
C ASN A 78 -10.67 2.52 2.51
N LEU A 79 -11.15 3.74 2.74
CA LEU A 79 -10.29 4.88 3.07
C LEU A 79 -9.50 4.64 4.36
N MET A 80 -10.15 4.07 5.39
CA MET A 80 -9.45 3.70 6.64
C MET A 80 -8.42 2.59 6.41
N LEU A 81 -8.73 1.56 5.61
CA LEU A 81 -7.76 0.51 5.27
C LEU A 81 -6.55 1.07 4.52
N CYS A 82 -6.76 1.98 3.57
CA CYS A 82 -5.66 2.66 2.88
C CYS A 82 -4.81 3.51 3.84
N ALA A 83 -5.42 4.17 4.84
CA ALA A 83 -4.69 4.92 5.86
C ALA A 83 -3.80 4.02 6.71
N ILE A 84 -4.34 2.88 7.15
CA ILE A 84 -3.59 1.88 7.92
C ILE A 84 -2.46 1.28 7.06
N ASN A 85 -2.73 0.95 5.79
CA ASN A 85 -1.71 0.45 4.86
C ASN A 85 -0.58 1.48 4.66
N LEU A 86 -0.91 2.75 4.47
CA LEU A 86 0.08 3.82 4.31
C LEU A 86 0.90 4.02 5.59
N ALA A 87 0.25 4.06 6.76
CA ALA A 87 0.95 4.16 8.04
C ALA A 87 1.90 2.97 8.28
N TRP A 88 1.47 1.76 7.90
CA TRP A 88 2.32 0.57 7.95
C TRP A 88 3.51 0.66 6.98
N ALA A 89 3.28 1.11 5.74
CA ALA A 89 4.34 1.30 4.76
C ALA A 89 5.37 2.34 5.23
N VAL A 90 4.91 3.46 5.80
CA VAL A 90 5.77 4.50 6.39
C VAL A 90 6.59 3.95 7.56
N ARG A 91 5.96 3.20 8.48
CA ARG A 91 6.66 2.53 9.58
C ARG A 91 7.77 1.62 9.06
N ASN A 92 7.47 0.79 8.06
CA ASN A 92 8.46 -0.12 7.48
C ASN A 92 9.58 0.65 6.78
N TYR A 93 9.26 1.68 6.01
CA TYR A 93 10.27 2.54 5.38
C TYR A 93 11.28 3.05 6.41
N PHE A 94 10.82 3.62 7.52
CA PHE A 94 11.72 4.08 8.59
C PHE A 94 12.47 2.93 9.26
N MET A 95 11.79 1.82 9.56
CA MET A 95 12.42 0.68 10.23
C MET A 95 13.57 0.09 9.42
N PHE A 96 13.41 -0.01 8.10
CA PHE A 96 14.39 -0.54 7.17
C PHE A 96 15.45 0.48 6.76
N SER A 97 15.15 1.77 6.81
CA SER A 97 16.11 2.85 6.49
C SER A 97 17.05 3.22 7.64
N THR A 98 16.73 2.83 8.87
CA THR A 98 17.47 3.24 10.07
C THR A 98 18.70 2.35 10.27
N CYS A 99 19.85 2.98 10.49
CA CYS A 99 21.08 2.27 10.82
C CYS A 99 20.97 1.70 12.24
N ARG A 100 21.44 0.46 12.43
CA ARG A 100 21.47 -0.19 13.75
C ARG A 100 22.87 -0.73 13.99
N GLY A 101 23.47 -0.37 15.13
CA GLY A 101 24.80 -0.86 15.51
C GLY A 101 25.94 -0.35 14.61
N GLY A 102 25.83 0.86 14.05
CA GLY A 102 26.86 1.45 13.17
C GLY A 102 26.76 1.02 11.70
N GLU A 103 25.92 0.02 11.39
CA GLU A 103 25.73 -0.51 10.05
C GLU A 103 24.49 0.14 9.39
N CYS A 104 24.70 0.78 8.25
CA CYS A 104 23.64 1.43 7.48
C CYS A 104 23.26 0.56 6.28
N PRO A 105 22.00 0.13 6.17
CA PRO A 105 21.62 -0.85 5.18
C PRO A 105 21.25 -0.14 3.86
N GLU A 106 21.61 -0.73 2.73
CA GLU A 106 21.57 -0.11 1.41
C GLU A 106 20.16 -0.22 0.79
N LYS A 107 19.47 0.93 0.70
CA LYS A 107 18.07 1.03 0.28
C LYS A 107 17.90 0.65 -1.19
N GLN A 108 17.05 -0.34 -1.44
CA GLN A 108 16.74 -0.80 -2.80
C GLN A 108 15.48 -0.11 -3.33
N TRP A 109 15.29 -0.19 -4.65
CA TRP A 109 14.16 0.43 -5.34
C TRP A 109 12.80 -0.01 -4.79
N ALA A 110 12.67 -1.29 -4.40
CA ALA A 110 11.41 -1.86 -3.93
C ALA A 110 10.89 -1.18 -2.66
N LEU A 111 11.78 -0.69 -1.78
CA LEU A 111 11.40 0.02 -0.56
C LEU A 111 10.72 1.37 -0.89
N TYR A 112 11.25 2.10 -1.86
CA TYR A 112 10.65 3.35 -2.34
C TYR A 112 9.35 3.08 -3.09
N THR A 113 9.32 2.05 -3.94
CA THR A 113 8.13 1.69 -4.71
C THR A 113 6.99 1.24 -3.79
N MET A 114 7.25 0.48 -2.72
CA MET A 114 6.23 0.08 -1.75
C MET A 114 5.53 1.31 -1.13
N LEU A 115 6.31 2.33 -0.74
CA LEU A 115 5.77 3.56 -0.16
C LEU A 115 4.93 4.33 -1.20
N LEU A 116 5.45 4.47 -2.41
CA LEU A 116 4.78 5.17 -3.50
C LEU A 116 3.45 4.49 -3.89
N LEU A 117 3.42 3.16 -3.99
CA LEU A 117 2.20 2.39 -4.28
C LEU A 117 1.16 2.55 -3.16
N SER A 118 1.59 2.61 -1.90
CA SER A 118 0.70 2.83 -0.76
C SER A 118 0.05 4.23 -0.81
N VAL A 119 0.79 5.24 -1.25
CA VAL A 119 0.24 6.59 -1.49
C VAL A 119 -0.75 6.58 -2.66
N ILE A 120 -0.43 5.89 -3.77
CA ILE A 120 -1.36 5.78 -4.91
C ILE A 120 -2.67 5.10 -4.50
N MET A 121 -2.60 4.04 -3.70
CA MET A 121 -3.81 3.39 -3.16
C MET A 121 -4.65 4.35 -2.33
N MET A 122 -4.03 5.15 -1.46
CA MET A 122 -4.73 6.18 -0.69
C MET A 122 -5.43 7.21 -1.59
N LEU A 123 -4.71 7.73 -2.59
CA LEU A 123 -5.27 8.70 -3.55
C LEU A 123 -6.43 8.09 -4.35
N SER A 124 -6.35 6.81 -4.70
CA SER A 124 -7.44 6.10 -5.37
C SER A 124 -8.69 5.97 -4.51
N ALA A 125 -8.53 5.73 -3.19
CA ALA A 125 -9.64 5.59 -2.25
C ALA A 125 -10.32 6.93 -1.92
N LEU A 126 -9.61 8.05 -2.07
CA LEU A 126 -10.16 9.40 -1.82
C LEU A 126 -11.18 9.83 -2.88
N MET A 127 -11.15 9.26 -4.08
CA MET A 127 -12.02 9.70 -5.17
C MET A 127 -13.47 9.20 -5.06
N PRO A 128 -14.47 10.10 -5.15
CA PRO A 128 -15.87 9.73 -5.08
C PRO A 128 -16.40 9.23 -6.43
N ASP A 129 -16.43 7.91 -6.61
CA ASP A 129 -17.11 7.27 -7.75
C ASP A 129 -18.66 7.18 -7.69
N MET A 130 -19.29 7.62 -6.60
CA MET A 130 -20.75 7.48 -6.43
C MET A 130 -21.42 8.82 -6.67
N LYS A 131 -22.45 8.82 -7.53
CA LYS A 131 -23.38 9.94 -7.60
C LYS A 131 -24.17 9.98 -6.28
N PRO A 132 -24.32 11.14 -5.63
CA PRO A 132 -25.21 11.24 -4.48
C PRO A 132 -26.62 10.82 -4.92
N VAL A 133 -27.32 10.05 -4.08
CA VAL A 133 -28.76 9.80 -4.27
C VAL A 133 -29.43 11.16 -4.18
N GLN A 134 -29.90 11.68 -5.30
CA GLN A 134 -30.67 12.92 -5.34
C GLN A 134 -32.02 12.60 -4.69
N LYS A 135 -32.22 13.12 -3.48
CA LYS A 135 -33.57 13.15 -2.90
C LYS A 135 -34.38 14.11 -3.75
N ASP A 136 -35.33 13.57 -4.51
CA ASP A 136 -36.41 14.34 -5.10
C ASP A 136 -37.27 14.85 -3.95
N ASN A 137 -37.29 16.18 -3.76
CA ASN A 137 -38.14 16.81 -2.77
C ASN A 137 -39.54 16.93 -3.42
N SER A 138 -40.42 15.98 -3.12
CA SER A 138 -41.87 16.12 -3.31
C SER A 138 -42.52 16.80 -2.12
#